data_AF-A0A933FHB5-F1
#
_entry.id   AF-A0A933FHB5-F1
#
_cell.length_a   1.000
_cell.length_b   1.000
_cell.length_c   1.000
_cell.angle_alpha   90.00
_cell.angle_beta   90.00
_cell.angle_gamma   90.00
#
_symmetry.space_group_name_H-M   'P 1'
#
loop_
_entity.id
_entity.type
_entity.pdbx_description
1 polymer ?
#
loop_
_entity_poly.entity_id
_entity_poly.type
_entity_poly.pdbx_seq_one_letter_code
_entity_poly.pdbx_strand_id
1 'polypeptide(L)'
;MVRAIIGQMDKATLDRVHFKAFGSSSLDFEAVYFIESPGYNQYMDRQQQVNLALFERVPEGGHRVRLSYPDAVRRKAPRPSPG
;
A
#
# COMPACT_ATOMS: atom_id res chain seq x y z
N MET A 1 8.19 9.96 7.24
CA MET A 1 6.76 9.64 7.45
C MET A 1 6.52 8.13 7.63
N VAL A 2 6.65 7.29 6.60
CA VAL A 2 6.33 5.84 6.68
C VAL A 2 7.10 5.13 7.81
N ARG A 3 8.41 5.36 7.93
CA ARG A 3 9.23 4.80 9.02
C ARG A 3 8.73 5.21 10.41
N ALA A 4 8.24 6.44 10.56
CA ALA A 4 7.73 6.96 11.82
C ALA A 4 6.34 6.39 12.17
N ILE A 5 5.48 6.16 11.16
CA ILE A 5 4.18 5.49 11.36
C ILE A 5 4.40 4.07 11.90
N ILE A 6 5.20 3.28 11.18
CA ILE A 6 5.41 1.88 11.52
C ILE A 6 6.25 1.74 12.80
N GLY A 7 7.25 2.61 13.00
CA GLY A 7 8.10 2.57 14.20
C GLY A 7 7.38 2.96 15.50
N GLN A 8 6.20 3.59 15.43
CA GLN A 8 5.38 3.90 16.61
C GLN A 8 4.32 2.82 16.90
N MET A 9 4.23 1.79 16.06
CA MET A 9 3.24 0.74 16.22
C MET A 9 3.76 -0.38 17.10
N ASP A 10 3.04 -0.61 18.20
CA ASP A 10 3.31 -1.74 19.08
C ASP A 10 3.21 -3.08 18.31
N LYS A 11 4.17 -3.98 18.57
CA LYS A 11 4.31 -5.29 17.88
C LYS A 11 4.44 -5.20 16.35
N ALA A 12 4.99 -4.11 15.82
CA ALA A 12 5.34 -3.98 14.42
C ALA A 12 6.83 -3.63 14.28
N THR A 13 7.60 -4.50 13.63
CA THR A 13 9.02 -4.29 13.38
C THR A 13 9.25 -3.90 11.94
N LEU A 14 9.78 -2.70 11.74
CA LEU A 14 10.12 -2.19 10.41
C LEU A 14 11.39 -2.84 9.88
N ASP A 15 11.34 -3.39 8.66
CA ASP A 15 12.51 -3.93 7.95
C ASP A 15 13.08 -2.87 7.00
N ARG A 16 12.31 -2.50 5.97
CA ARG A 16 12.77 -1.59 4.92
C ARG A 16 11.67 -0.70 4.39
N VAL A 17 12.09 0.47 3.93
CA VAL A 17 11.26 1.38 3.13
C VAL A 17 12.13 1.89 1.99
N HIS A 18 11.71 1.67 0.76
CA HIS A 18 12.43 2.09 -0.43
C HIS A 18 11.54 2.92 -1.35
N PHE A 19 12.13 3.96 -1.94
CA PHE A 19 11.62 4.54 -3.17
C PHE A 19 11.98 3.58 -4.30
N LYS A 20 10.98 2.86 -4.80
CA LYS A 20 11.14 1.72 -5.70
C LYS A 20 11.32 2.16 -7.14
N ALA A 21 10.46 3.08 -7.60
CA ALA A 21 10.45 3.52 -8.99
C ALA A 21 9.65 4.82 -9.19
N PHE A 22 9.88 5.46 -10.34
CA PHE A 22 8.91 6.38 -10.93
C PHE A 22 7.87 5.56 -11.69
N GLY A 23 6.61 5.63 -11.26
CA GLY A 23 5.47 5.15 -12.03
C GLY A 23 5.08 6.13 -13.12
N SER A 24 4.10 5.77 -13.95
CA SER A 24 3.64 6.61 -15.07
C SER A 24 3.11 7.99 -14.64
N SER A 25 2.60 8.09 -13.41
CA SER A 25 2.15 9.33 -12.78
C SER A 25 2.23 9.26 -11.25
N SER A 26 3.12 8.41 -10.72
CA SER A 26 3.27 8.13 -9.29
C SER A 26 4.73 8.00 -8.88
N LEU A 27 4.99 8.24 -7.60
CA LEU A 27 6.24 7.84 -6.94
C LEU A 27 5.94 6.57 -6.16
N ASP A 28 6.54 5.46 -6.57
CA ASP A 28 6.22 4.17 -5.99
C ASP A 28 7.15 3.90 -4.81
N PHE A 29 6.57 3.72 -3.63
CA PHE A 29 7.29 3.36 -2.41
C PHE A 29 6.87 1.97 -1.96
N GLU A 30 7.83 1.20 -1.47
CA GLU A 30 7.61 -0.13 -0.91
C GLU A 30 8.09 -0.15 0.53
N ALA A 31 7.21 -0.62 1.43
CA ALA A 31 7.51 -0.78 2.84
C ALA A 31 7.30 -2.24 3.24
N VAL A 32 8.30 -2.83 3.88
CA VAL A 32 8.24 -4.18 4.46
C VAL A 32 8.42 -4.05 5.95
N TYR A 33 7.53 -4.69 6.69
CA TYR A 33 7.52 -4.75 8.15
C TYR A 33 6.86 -6.05 8.59
N PHE A 34 7.17 -6.47 9.81
CA PHE A 34 6.68 -7.70 10.42
C PHE A 34 5.73 -7.36 11.56
N ILE A 35 4.58 -8.03 11.62
CA ILE A 35 3.69 -7.96 12.78
C ILE A 35 4.02 -9.14 13.69
N GLU A 36 4.38 -8.84 14.94
CA GLU A 36 4.79 -9.81 15.96
C GLU A 36 3.56 -10.38 16.67
N SER A 37 2.60 -10.88 15.89
CA SER A 37 1.39 -11.53 16.40
C SER A 37 1.09 -12.80 15.62
N PRO A 38 0.89 -13.94 16.31
CA PRO A 38 0.45 -15.17 15.67
C PRO A 38 -1.04 -15.17 15.31
N GLY A 39 -1.83 -14.23 15.85
CA GLY A 39 -3.28 -14.16 15.65
C GLY A 39 -3.67 -13.28 14.47
N TYR A 40 -4.53 -13.80 13.58
CA TYR A 40 -5.02 -13.10 12.39
C TYR A 40 -5.72 -11.78 12.71
N ASN A 41 -6.61 -11.74 13.72
CA ASN A 41 -7.33 -10.51 14.07
C ASN A 41 -6.36 -9.40 14.49
N GLN A 42 -5.41 -9.73 15.37
CA GLN A 42 -4.37 -8.79 15.79
C GLN A 42 -3.51 -8.32 14.61
N TYR A 43 -3.16 -9.22 13.68
CA TYR A 43 -2.46 -8.84 12.44
C TYR A 43 -3.29 -7.83 11.63
N MET A 44 -4.57 -8.12 11.40
CA MET A 44 -5.45 -7.26 10.61
C MET A 44 -5.71 -5.91 11.27
N ASP A 45 -5.86 -5.87 12.60
CA ASP A 45 -6.03 -4.63 13.36
C ASP A 45 -4.79 -3.73 13.21
N ARG A 46 -3.59 -4.30 13.30
CA ARG A 46 -2.34 -3.53 13.10
C ARG A 46 -2.15 -3.10 11.66
N GLN A 47 -2.46 -3.97 10.70
CA GLN A 47 -2.44 -3.62 9.28
C GLN A 47 -3.39 -2.46 8.98
N GLN A 48 -4.60 -2.49 9.54
CA GLN A 48 -5.58 -1.41 9.40
C GLN A 48 -5.04 -0.11 10.02
N GLN A 49 -4.44 -0.17 11.20
CA GLN A 49 -3.86 0.99 11.86
C GLN A 49 -2.74 1.62 10.99
N VAL A 50 -1.87 0.81 10.37
CA VAL A 50 -0.83 1.29 9.42
C VAL A 50 -1.48 2.02 8.25
N ASN A 51 -2.47 1.38 7.63
CA ASN A 51 -3.13 1.92 6.44
C ASN A 51 -3.86 3.24 6.74
N LEU A 52 -4.57 3.33 7.86
CA LEU A 52 -5.27 4.55 8.28
C LEU A 52 -4.30 5.68 8.59
N ALA A 53 -3.22 5.41 9.33
CA ALA A 53 -2.21 6.42 9.64
C ALA A 53 -1.50 6.94 8.39
N LEU A 54 -1.29 6.09 7.37
CA LEU A 54 -0.78 6.53 6.06
C LEU A 54 -1.82 7.38 5.32
N PHE A 55 -3.09 6.97 5.33
CA PHE A 55 -4.17 7.71 4.69
C PHE A 55 -4.37 9.10 5.30
N GLU A 56 -4.19 9.25 6.61
CA GLU A 56 -4.31 10.53 7.33
C GLU A 56 -3.09 11.45 7.13
N ARG A 57 -1.87 10.91 7.21
CA ARG A 57 -0.63 11.72 7.17
C ARG A 57 -0.18 12.13 5.76
N VAL A 58 -0.54 11.37 4.72
CA VAL A 58 -0.11 11.70 3.34
C VAL A 58 -0.76 13.02 2.83
N PRO A 59 -2.06 13.28 3.03
CA PRO A 59 -2.72 14.56 2.70
C PRO A 59 -2.12 15.79 3.36
N GLU A 60 -1.61 15.67 4.59
CA GLU A 60 -1.00 16.79 5.33
C GLU A 60 0.21 17.38 4.60
N GLY A 61 0.90 16.58 3.77
CA GLY A 61 2.02 17.02 2.94
C GLY A 61 1.63 17.58 1.56
N GLY A 62 0.33 17.72 1.25
CA GLY A 62 -0.15 18.10 -0.08
C GLY A 62 -0.16 16.95 -1.11
N HIS A 63 0.06 15.71 -0.66
CA HIS A 63 0.06 14.51 -1.50
C HIS A 63 -1.31 13.81 -1.41
N ARG A 64 -1.79 13.19 -2.51
CA ARG A 64 -3.07 12.45 -2.49
C ARG A 64 -2.82 10.95 -2.45
N VAL A 65 -3.50 10.24 -1.55
CA VAL A 65 -3.58 8.78 -1.59
C VAL A 65 -4.71 8.38 -2.53
N ARG A 66 -4.41 7.55 -3.53
CA ARG A 66 -5.42 6.86 -4.34
C ARG A 66 -5.41 5.38 -3.98
N LEU A 67 -6.59 4.85 -3.66
CA LEU A 67 -6.79 3.41 -3.57
C LEU A 67 -6.84 2.86 -5.01
N SER A 68 -5.80 2.13 -5.39
CA SER A 68 -5.79 1.41 -6.66
C SER A 68 -6.45 0.06 -6.46
N TYR A 69 -7.51 -0.20 -7.21
CA TYR A 69 -8.04 -1.54 -7.41
C TYR A 69 -7.33 -2.15 -8.62
N PRO A 70 -7.10 -3.48 -8.66
CA PRO A 70 -6.59 -4.11 -9.88
C PRO A 70 -7.49 -3.70 -11.05
N ASP A 71 -6.89 -3.25 -12.15
CA ASP A 71 -7.61 -2.93 -13.37
C ASP A 71 -8.53 -4.12 -13.67
N ALA A 72 -9.85 -3.88 -13.68
CA ALA A 72 -10.81 -4.91 -14.07
C ALA A 72 -10.32 -5.52 -15.37
N VAL A 73 -10.05 -6.83 -15.38
CA VAL A 73 -9.44 -7.53 -16.51
C VAL A 73 -10.22 -7.15 -17.76
N ARG A 74 -9.64 -6.29 -18.59
CA ARG A 74 -10.27 -5.86 -19.84
C ARG A 74 -10.24 -7.07 -20.76
N ARG A 75 -11.31 -7.89 -20.75
CA ARG A 75 -11.49 -8.96 -21.73
C ARG A 75 -11.38 -8.30 -23.10
N LYS A 76 -10.30 -8.57 -23.84
CA LYS A 76 -10.26 -8.22 -25.27
C LYS A 76 -11.40 -8.99 -25.92
N ALA A 77 -12.39 -8.29 -26.46
CA ALA A 77 -13.37 -8.91 -27.34
C ALA A 77 -12.61 -9.62 -28.47
N PRO A 78 -13.02 -10.85 -28.87
CA PRO A 78 -12.38 -11.54 -29.97
C PRO A 78 -12.46 -10.66 -31.23
N ARG A 79 -11.33 -10.51 -31.93
CA ARG A 79 -11.27 -9.80 -33.21
C ARG A 79 -12.19 -10.55 -34.19
N PRO A 80 -13.16 -9.90 -34.85
CA PRO A 80 -14.01 -10.59 -35.82
C PRO A 80 -13.14 -11.10 -36.97
N SER A 81 -13.35 -12.35 -37.36
CA SER A 81 -12.67 -12.97 -38.50
C SER A 81 -13.03 -12.23 -39.78
N PRO A 82 -12.07 -11.96 -40.68
CA PRO A 82 -12.38 -11.48 -42.01
C PRO A 82 -13.12 -12.59 -42.77
N GLY A 83 -14.32 -12.28 -43.24
CA GLY A 83 -15.07 -13.09 -44.20
C GLY A 83 -14.61 -12.87 -45.63
#